data_AF-A0A6A4JW02-F1
#
_entry.id   AF-A0A6A4JW02-F1
#
_cell.length_a   1.000
_cell.length_b   1.000
_cell.length_c   1.000
_cell.angle_alpha   90.00
_cell.angle_beta   90.00
_cell.angle_gamma   90.00
#
_symmetry.space_group_name_H-M   'P 1'
#
loop_
_entity.id
_entity.type
_entity.pdbx_description
1 polymer ?
#
loop_
_entity_poly.entity_id
_entity_poly.type
_entity_poly.pdbx_seq_one_letter_code
_entity_poly.pdbx_strand_id
1 'polypeptide(L)'
;MGCYKLKSICALAVVLNSIYGVSSIQYFNDLRARFSPNPSQGYYELPWNTSSPLMSNYVQVPANSRLPLKFYCYPNDPRVCLMFDFKGNIAGIQISFLYQDVMAFQSYYNYGTVGSFIENIIFNTPVYSMRAYFTNPETLTMAGRQDTSQTVEGLWVVLNNTLYDIQVQEPSPSQKSIGPFFRQNCYPGMGQHYFFQVNEFAQCNQMTPFYPVYARGVLAGFGIAEFGRGSTAPGGRVWYENPPQPAVDEILTNRPPCMDQYLDAFGIYSLHVYFIDHPWKISCPA
;
A
#
# COMPACT_ATOMS: atom_id res chain seq x y z
N MET A 1 24.17 76.63 -28.50
CA MET A 1 25.22 75.58 -28.38
C MET A 1 24.60 74.44 -27.57
N GLY A 2 24.01 73.43 -28.20
CA GLY A 2 24.61 72.10 -28.40
C GLY A 2 23.99 71.12 -27.39
N CYS A 3 23.02 70.27 -27.76
CA CYS A 3 23.19 68.84 -28.11
C CYS A 3 23.76 68.00 -26.93
N TYR A 4 23.16 66.94 -26.37
CA TYR A 4 22.44 65.79 -26.94
C TYR A 4 21.55 65.06 -25.90
N LYS A 5 20.55 64.33 -26.42
CA LYS A 5 19.69 63.31 -25.80
C LYS A 5 20.46 62.16 -25.12
N LEU A 6 19.88 61.47 -24.13
CA LEU A 6 19.41 60.08 -24.28
C LEU A 6 18.51 59.59 -23.12
N LYS A 7 17.53 58.76 -23.52
CA LYS A 7 16.43 58.10 -22.78
C LYS A 7 16.88 57.00 -21.81
N SER A 8 16.07 56.74 -20.77
CA SER A 8 15.51 55.40 -20.39
C SER A 8 14.83 55.49 -19.01
N ILE A 9 13.49 55.44 -18.92
CA ILE A 9 12.57 54.28 -18.83
C ILE A 9 12.52 53.63 -17.44
N CYS A 10 11.28 53.61 -16.91
CA CYS A 10 10.75 52.94 -15.74
C CYS A 10 11.28 51.53 -15.45
N ALA A 11 11.39 51.19 -14.16
CA ALA A 11 10.94 49.90 -13.66
C ALA A 11 10.62 50.00 -12.15
N LEU A 12 9.34 50.11 -11.82
CA LEU A 12 8.81 49.77 -10.50
C LEU A 12 8.90 48.24 -10.39
N ALA A 13 9.77 47.73 -9.52
CA ALA A 13 9.82 46.30 -9.24
C ALA A 13 8.67 45.95 -8.27
N VAL A 14 7.55 45.48 -8.81
CA VAL A 14 6.55 44.73 -8.06
C VAL A 14 7.13 43.33 -7.85
N VAL A 15 7.66 43.06 -6.67
CA VAL A 15 8.00 41.69 -6.26
C VAL A 15 6.69 40.98 -5.94
N LEU A 16 6.14 40.30 -6.94
CA LEU A 16 5.12 39.28 -6.75
C LEU A 16 5.76 38.13 -5.97
N ASN A 17 5.42 38.02 -4.69
CA ASN A 17 5.66 36.81 -3.90
C ASN A 17 4.81 35.67 -4.49
N SER A 18 5.36 34.97 -5.47
CA SER A 18 4.91 33.64 -5.85
C SER A 18 5.37 32.66 -4.77
N ILE A 19 4.53 32.48 -3.74
CA ILE A 19 4.62 31.32 -2.86
C ILE A 19 4.13 30.13 -3.68
N TYR A 20 5.00 29.61 -4.55
CA TYR A 20 4.88 28.21 -4.96
C TYR A 20 5.05 27.41 -3.68
N GLY A 21 3.94 26.80 -3.23
CA GLY A 21 3.95 25.91 -2.09
C GLY A 21 5.08 24.92 -2.28
N VAL A 22 6.08 24.99 -1.41
CA VAL A 22 7.02 23.89 -1.22
C VAL A 22 6.13 22.73 -0.81
N SER A 23 5.83 21.83 -1.75
CA SER A 23 5.31 20.52 -1.42
C SER A 23 6.30 19.97 -0.40
N SER A 24 5.87 19.89 0.85
CA SER A 24 6.67 19.23 1.87
C SER A 24 6.88 17.82 1.36
N ILE A 25 8.12 17.52 0.96
CA ILE A 25 8.51 16.17 0.57
C ILE A 25 8.10 15.29 1.73
N GLN A 26 7.09 14.44 1.50
CA GLN A 26 6.69 13.48 2.51
C GLN A 26 7.78 12.41 2.51
N TYR A 27 8.54 12.38 3.59
CA TYR A 27 9.52 11.33 3.82
C TYR A 27 8.78 10.09 4.29
N PHE A 28 9.18 8.92 3.79
CA PHE A 28 8.78 7.66 4.40
C PHE A 28 9.40 7.59 5.79
N ASN A 29 8.62 7.92 6.81
CA ASN A 29 9.12 8.22 8.16
C ASN A 29 8.51 7.34 9.25
N ASP A 30 7.61 6.43 8.88
CA ASP A 30 7.03 5.45 9.79
C ASP A 30 6.53 4.24 9.00
N LEU A 31 6.04 3.21 9.69
CA LEU A 31 5.37 2.06 9.11
C LEU A 31 4.16 1.70 9.97
N ARG A 32 2.96 1.82 9.40
CA ARG A 32 1.70 1.53 10.07
C ARG A 32 0.82 0.62 9.24
N ALA A 33 -0.06 -0.13 9.88
CA ALA A 33 -1.03 -0.96 9.17
C ALA A 33 -2.44 -0.82 9.76
N ARG A 34 -3.44 -1.16 8.93
CA ARG A 34 -4.87 -1.08 9.18
C ARG A 34 -5.41 0.34 9.25
N PHE A 35 -6.27 0.69 8.31
CA PHE A 35 -7.15 1.85 8.42
C PHE A 35 -8.23 1.62 9.51
N SER A 36 -8.60 2.70 10.19
CA SER A 36 -9.81 2.73 11.03
C SER A 36 -10.36 4.16 11.09
N PRO A 37 -11.69 4.37 11.00
CA PRO A 37 -12.29 5.67 11.24
C PRO A 37 -12.00 6.21 12.65
N ASN A 38 -11.85 5.29 13.62
CA ASN A 38 -11.37 5.61 14.96
C ASN A 38 -9.88 5.27 15.06
N PRO A 39 -8.97 6.26 15.12
CA PRO A 39 -7.53 5.99 15.13
C PRO A 39 -7.04 5.12 16.29
N SER A 40 -7.77 5.06 17.42
CA SER A 40 -7.40 4.18 18.54
C SER A 40 -7.68 2.69 18.29
N GLN A 41 -8.40 2.36 17.21
CA GLN A 41 -8.79 1.00 16.82
C GLN A 41 -8.05 0.49 15.56
N GLY A 42 -7.07 1.25 15.08
CA GLY A 42 -6.28 0.92 13.89
C GLY A 42 -4.92 1.62 13.89
N TYR A 43 -4.34 1.76 12.70
CA TYR A 43 -3.03 2.36 12.43
C TYR A 43 -1.92 1.82 13.35
N TYR A 44 -1.90 0.50 13.50
CA TYR A 44 -0.93 -0.17 14.34
C TYR A 44 0.47 0.13 13.84
N GLU A 45 1.31 0.63 14.73
CA GLU A 45 2.73 0.76 14.49
C GLU A 45 3.35 -0.62 14.25
N LEU A 46 4.20 -0.69 13.22
CA LEU A 46 4.93 -1.88 12.85
C LEU A 46 6.43 -1.66 13.10
N PRO A 47 7.17 -2.64 13.65
CA PRO A 47 8.60 -2.52 13.78
C PRO A 47 9.26 -2.42 12.41
N TRP A 48 10.09 -1.40 12.24
CA TRP A 48 10.90 -1.16 11.05
C TRP A 48 12.36 -1.63 11.20
N ASN A 49 12.74 -2.03 12.43
CA ASN A 49 14.00 -2.71 12.70
C ASN A 49 13.81 -3.82 13.76
N THR A 50 14.57 -4.91 13.66
CA THR A 50 14.54 -6.04 14.60
C THR A 50 14.94 -5.69 16.04
N SER A 51 15.59 -4.54 16.27
CA SER A 51 15.89 -3.99 17.60
C SER A 51 14.73 -3.21 18.21
N SER A 52 13.62 -2.99 17.49
CA SER A 52 12.44 -2.32 18.02
C SER A 52 11.83 -3.12 19.18
N PRO A 53 11.38 -2.47 20.27
CA PRO A 53 10.68 -3.15 21.35
C PRO A 53 9.40 -3.85 20.88
N LEU A 54 8.77 -3.38 19.79
CA LEU A 54 7.58 -4.02 19.22
C LEU A 54 7.84 -5.46 18.75
N MET A 55 9.10 -5.82 18.46
CA MET A 55 9.49 -7.17 18.05
C MET A 55 9.21 -8.23 19.12
N SER A 56 9.06 -7.86 20.40
CA SER A 56 8.65 -8.80 21.45
C SER A 56 7.28 -9.45 21.20
N ASN A 57 6.45 -8.83 20.35
CA ASN A 57 5.14 -9.34 19.97
C ASN A 57 5.18 -10.30 18.77
N TYR A 58 6.35 -10.52 18.17
CA TYR A 58 6.51 -11.30 16.95
C TYR A 58 7.40 -12.53 17.19
N VAL A 59 7.14 -13.59 16.44
CA VAL A 59 7.96 -14.80 16.41
C VAL A 59 8.48 -15.02 15.00
N GLN A 60 9.71 -15.49 14.91
CA GLN A 60 10.29 -15.84 13.62
C GLN A 60 9.62 -17.09 13.06
N VAL A 61 9.31 -17.09 11.77
CA VAL A 61 8.79 -18.25 11.03
C VAL A 61 9.74 -18.64 9.91
N PRO A 62 9.68 -19.89 9.41
CA PRO A 62 10.45 -20.29 8.24
C PRO A 62 10.17 -19.36 7.05
N ALA A 63 11.24 -18.88 6.41
CA ALA A 63 11.14 -18.06 5.22
C ALA A 63 10.80 -18.94 4.00
N ASN A 64 9.67 -18.68 3.35
CA ASN A 64 9.38 -19.25 2.02
C ASN A 64 9.85 -18.27 0.92
N SER A 65 11.15 -17.96 0.90
CA SER A 65 11.73 -17.02 -0.06
C SER A 65 13.16 -17.42 -0.41
N ARG A 66 13.57 -17.14 -1.65
CA ARG A 66 14.98 -17.25 -2.08
C ARG A 66 15.78 -15.99 -1.73
N LEU A 67 15.11 -14.92 -1.35
CA LEU A 67 15.75 -13.67 -0.93
C LEU A 67 16.34 -13.83 0.48
N PRO A 68 17.43 -13.12 0.81
CA PRO A 68 18.04 -13.14 2.14
C PRO A 68 17.18 -12.34 3.14
N LEU A 69 16.06 -12.94 3.54
CA LEU A 69 15.05 -12.33 4.40
C LEU A 69 14.70 -13.25 5.57
N LYS A 70 14.42 -12.64 6.72
CA LYS A 70 13.84 -13.29 7.91
C LYS A 70 12.39 -12.83 8.07
N PHE A 71 11.50 -13.80 8.32
CA PHE A 71 10.07 -13.56 8.41
C PHE A 71 9.62 -13.62 9.86
N TYR A 72 8.82 -12.64 10.29
CA TYR A 72 8.31 -12.53 11.66
C TYR A 72 6.82 -12.24 11.63
N CYS A 73 6.02 -13.08 12.29
CA CYS A 73 4.57 -12.91 12.36
C CYS A 73 4.13 -12.80 13.82
N TYR A 74 2.90 -12.34 14.06
CA TYR A 74 2.31 -12.51 15.38
C TYR A 74 2.17 -14.01 15.71
N PRO A 75 2.35 -14.43 16.98
CA PRO A 75 2.20 -15.83 17.38
C PRO A 75 0.86 -16.41 16.92
N ASN A 76 0.89 -17.52 16.19
CA ASN A 76 -0.29 -18.20 15.66
C ASN A 76 -1.20 -17.34 14.76
N ASP A 77 -0.68 -16.25 14.19
CA ASP A 77 -1.42 -15.39 13.27
C ASP A 77 -0.63 -15.18 11.96
N PRO A 78 -0.98 -15.92 10.90
CA PRO A 78 -0.24 -15.90 9.63
C PRO A 78 -0.63 -14.74 8.71
N ARG A 79 -1.61 -13.90 9.08
CA ARG A 79 -2.18 -12.85 8.20
C ARG A 79 -1.19 -11.78 7.81
N VAL A 80 -0.31 -11.40 8.74
CA VAL A 80 0.70 -10.38 8.52
C VAL A 80 2.03 -10.88 9.05
N CYS A 81 3.01 -10.98 8.14
CA CYS A 81 4.37 -11.33 8.46
C CYS A 81 5.31 -10.25 7.92
N LEU A 82 6.14 -9.70 8.78
CA LEU A 82 7.14 -8.71 8.45
C LEU A 82 8.40 -9.40 7.92
N MET A 83 8.99 -8.84 6.87
CA MET A 83 10.18 -9.37 6.22
C MET A 83 11.35 -8.43 6.51
N PHE A 84 12.36 -8.91 7.23
CA PHE A 84 13.57 -8.13 7.55
C PHE A 84 14.76 -8.66 6.77
N ASP A 85 15.64 -7.76 6.36
CA ASP A 85 16.95 -8.13 5.83
C ASP A 85 17.87 -8.70 6.93
N PHE A 86 19.07 -9.15 6.55
CA PHE A 86 20.02 -9.74 7.49
C PHE A 86 20.70 -8.73 8.42
N LYS A 87 20.58 -7.43 8.14
CA LYS A 87 20.97 -6.34 9.05
C LYS A 87 19.87 -5.98 10.04
N GLY A 88 18.69 -6.58 9.90
CA GLY A 88 17.55 -6.36 10.77
C GLY A 88 16.70 -5.16 10.37
N ASN A 89 16.85 -4.60 9.17
CA ASN A 89 15.97 -3.53 8.68
C ASN A 89 14.77 -4.12 7.94
N ILE A 90 13.61 -3.47 8.03
CA ILE A 90 12.42 -3.91 7.30
C ILE A 90 12.68 -3.82 5.79
N ALA A 91 12.45 -4.93 5.11
CA ALA A 91 12.64 -5.07 3.67
C ALA A 91 11.31 -5.40 2.95
N GLY A 92 10.24 -5.62 3.70
CA GLY A 92 8.90 -5.73 3.15
C GLY A 92 7.90 -6.33 4.14
N ILE A 93 6.71 -6.60 3.63
CA ILE A 93 5.60 -7.21 4.35
C ILE A 93 4.92 -8.27 3.49
N GLN A 94 4.54 -9.37 4.11
CA GLN A 94 3.70 -10.40 3.53
C GLN A 94 2.31 -10.33 4.17
N ILE A 95 1.29 -10.24 3.32
CA ILE A 95 -0.12 -10.23 3.73
C ILE A 95 -0.77 -11.50 3.17
N SER A 96 -1.45 -12.25 4.04
CA SER A 96 -1.87 -13.62 3.76
C SER A 96 -3.38 -13.82 3.85
N PHE A 97 -4.02 -14.08 2.73
CA PHE A 97 -5.42 -14.50 2.65
C PHE A 97 -5.53 -15.96 3.10
N LEU A 98 -6.24 -16.21 4.21
CA LEU A 98 -6.40 -17.58 4.72
C LEU A 98 -7.34 -18.34 3.79
N TYR A 99 -7.10 -19.64 3.61
CA TYR A 99 -7.96 -20.45 2.73
C TYR A 99 -9.43 -20.38 3.15
N GLN A 100 -9.70 -20.37 4.46
CA GLN A 100 -11.04 -20.24 5.00
C GLN A 100 -11.69 -18.87 4.71
N ASP A 101 -10.90 -17.79 4.61
CA ASP A 101 -11.40 -16.42 4.43
C ASP A 101 -11.88 -16.19 3.00
N VAL A 102 -11.27 -16.89 2.03
CA VAL A 102 -11.56 -16.78 0.59
C VAL A 102 -12.26 -18.00 0.01
N MET A 103 -12.57 -19.03 0.82
CA MET A 103 -13.08 -20.32 0.35
C MET A 103 -14.32 -20.19 -0.55
N ALA A 104 -15.24 -19.29 -0.20
CA ALA A 104 -16.45 -19.04 -0.99
C ALA A 104 -16.17 -18.42 -2.36
N PHE A 105 -15.05 -17.70 -2.51
CA PHE A 105 -14.65 -17.04 -3.74
C PHE A 105 -13.71 -17.89 -4.62
N GLN A 106 -13.04 -18.90 -4.05
CA GLN A 106 -12.08 -19.75 -4.78
C GLN A 106 -12.64 -20.46 -6.01
N SER A 107 -13.96 -20.72 -6.07
CA SER A 107 -14.59 -21.29 -7.27
C SER A 107 -14.64 -20.31 -8.44
N TYR A 108 -14.53 -19.01 -8.18
CA TYR A 108 -14.54 -17.94 -9.17
C TYR A 108 -13.15 -17.40 -9.46
N TYR A 109 -12.18 -17.62 -8.57
CA TYR A 109 -10.85 -17.04 -8.65
C TYR A 109 -9.76 -18.05 -8.32
N ASN A 110 -8.83 -18.23 -9.25
CA ASN A 110 -7.71 -19.15 -9.10
C ASN A 110 -6.43 -18.41 -8.69
N TYR A 111 -6.20 -18.38 -7.37
CA TYR A 111 -5.01 -17.79 -6.75
C TYR A 111 -3.70 -18.41 -7.26
N GLY A 112 -3.70 -19.71 -7.61
CA GLY A 112 -2.51 -20.43 -8.06
C GLY A 112 -2.07 -20.09 -9.48
N THR A 113 -2.97 -19.56 -10.32
CA THR A 113 -2.65 -19.26 -11.74
C THR A 113 -2.44 -17.80 -12.03
N VAL A 114 -2.95 -16.89 -11.19
CA VAL A 114 -2.88 -15.45 -11.51
C VAL A 114 -1.44 -14.92 -11.50
N GLY A 115 -0.55 -15.52 -10.70
CA GLY A 115 0.86 -15.10 -10.61
C GLY A 115 1.13 -13.94 -9.63
N SER A 116 0.20 -13.63 -8.74
CA SER A 116 0.32 -12.59 -7.71
C SER A 116 0.49 -13.16 -6.30
N PHE A 117 0.24 -14.46 -6.12
CA PHE A 117 0.19 -15.12 -4.81
C PHE A 117 1.23 -16.22 -4.65
N ILE A 118 1.64 -16.42 -3.40
CA ILE A 118 2.48 -17.52 -2.97
C ILE A 118 1.65 -18.39 -2.05
N GLU A 119 1.42 -19.64 -2.45
CA GLU A 119 0.83 -20.65 -1.59
C GLU A 119 1.84 -21.08 -0.52
N ASN A 120 1.42 -21.11 0.74
CA ASN A 120 2.28 -21.49 1.86
C ASN A 120 1.47 -22.04 3.04
N ILE A 121 2.17 -22.66 3.99
CA ILE A 121 1.62 -23.04 5.29
C ILE A 121 2.39 -22.30 6.38
N ILE A 122 1.70 -21.51 7.21
CA ILE A 122 2.28 -20.74 8.31
C ILE A 122 1.48 -21.07 9.57
N PHE A 123 2.15 -21.48 10.65
CA PHE A 123 1.49 -22.00 11.86
C PHE A 123 0.42 -23.06 11.55
N ASN A 124 0.76 -24.02 10.70
CA ASN A 124 -0.14 -25.08 10.23
C ASN A 124 -1.43 -24.57 9.54
N THR A 125 -1.45 -23.30 9.12
CA THR A 125 -2.59 -22.68 8.44
C THR A 125 -2.22 -22.46 6.97
N PRO A 126 -2.97 -23.04 6.02
CA PRO A 126 -2.76 -22.80 4.59
C PRO A 126 -3.22 -21.39 4.20
N VAL A 127 -2.39 -20.72 3.40
CA VAL A 127 -2.59 -19.32 3.00
C VAL A 127 -2.17 -19.05 1.57
N TYR A 128 -2.84 -18.08 0.94
CA TYR A 128 -2.35 -17.38 -0.25
C TYR A 128 -1.73 -16.06 0.19
N SER A 129 -0.45 -15.85 -0.09
CA SER A 129 0.28 -14.68 0.38
C SER A 129 0.67 -13.74 -0.75
N MET A 130 0.44 -12.44 -0.57
CA MET A 130 1.05 -11.39 -1.39
C MET A 130 2.23 -10.77 -0.65
N ARG A 131 3.25 -10.33 -1.39
CA ARG A 131 4.43 -9.67 -0.84
C ARG A 131 4.60 -8.29 -1.45
N ALA A 132 4.69 -7.30 -0.58
CA ALA A 132 5.15 -5.96 -0.90
C ALA A 132 6.57 -5.81 -0.34
N TYR A 133 7.51 -5.41 -1.19
CA TYR A 133 8.91 -5.19 -0.83
C TYR A 133 9.17 -3.69 -0.67
N PHE A 134 9.95 -3.35 0.34
CA PHE A 134 10.32 -1.97 0.72
C PHE A 134 11.72 -1.60 0.26
N THR A 135 12.31 -2.45 -0.58
CA THR A 135 13.61 -2.35 -1.24
C THR A 135 13.52 -3.18 -2.52
N ASN A 136 14.34 -2.89 -3.53
CA ASN A 136 14.26 -3.62 -4.80
C ASN A 136 14.68 -5.09 -4.60
N PRO A 137 13.75 -6.07 -4.74
CA PRO A 137 14.04 -7.48 -4.46
C PRO A 137 15.03 -8.10 -5.44
N GLU A 138 15.20 -7.56 -6.65
CA GLU A 138 16.17 -8.07 -7.64
C GLU A 138 17.61 -7.76 -7.27
N THR A 139 17.83 -6.71 -6.47
CA THR A 139 19.16 -6.25 -6.05
C THR A 139 19.48 -6.57 -4.59
N LEU A 140 18.51 -7.13 -3.85
CA LEU A 140 18.67 -7.43 -2.44
C LEU A 140 19.65 -8.59 -2.23
N THR A 141 20.72 -8.32 -1.48
CA THR A 141 21.74 -9.31 -1.10
C THR A 141 21.85 -9.45 0.41
N MET A 142 22.76 -10.33 0.88
CA MET A 142 23.10 -10.47 2.30
C MET A 142 23.65 -9.17 2.93
N ALA A 143 24.07 -8.20 2.11
CA ALA A 143 24.46 -6.87 2.57
C ALA A 143 23.26 -6.05 3.09
N GLY A 144 22.02 -6.51 2.89
CA GLY A 144 20.81 -5.82 3.30
C GLY A 144 20.41 -4.68 2.37
N ARG A 145 19.34 -3.99 2.77
CA ARG A 145 18.79 -2.83 2.07
C ARG A 145 19.73 -1.62 2.14
N GLN A 146 19.53 -0.63 1.29
CA GLN A 146 20.26 0.63 1.34
C GLN A 146 19.81 1.47 2.54
N ASP A 147 20.76 2.11 3.21
CA ASP A 147 20.43 3.08 4.25
C ASP A 147 20.11 4.44 3.59
N THR A 148 18.82 4.71 3.43
CA THR A 148 18.30 5.96 2.87
C THR A 148 17.88 6.96 3.94
N SER A 149 18.11 6.66 5.24
CA SER A 149 17.52 7.40 6.37
C SER A 149 15.98 7.49 6.33
N GLN A 150 15.33 6.63 5.54
CA GLN A 150 13.88 6.49 5.43
C GLN A 150 13.47 5.08 5.88
N THR A 151 12.22 4.95 6.31
CA THR A 151 11.65 3.67 6.76
C THR A 151 11.63 2.64 5.63
N VAL A 152 11.38 3.09 4.39
CA VAL A 152 11.42 2.27 3.17
C VAL A 152 12.22 2.97 2.06
N GLU A 153 12.74 2.23 1.09
CA GLU A 153 13.38 2.80 -0.13
C GLU A 153 12.36 3.16 -1.20
N GLY A 154 11.24 2.44 -1.23
CA GLY A 154 10.23 2.46 -2.27
C GLY A 154 9.27 1.30 -2.06
N LEU A 155 8.49 0.98 -3.08
CA LEU A 155 7.51 -0.10 -3.02
C LEU A 155 7.57 -0.94 -4.30
N TRP A 156 7.89 -2.22 -4.14
CA TRP A 156 7.87 -3.19 -5.22
C TRP A 156 6.88 -4.31 -4.93
N VAL A 157 6.16 -4.77 -5.94
CA VAL A 157 5.17 -5.86 -5.80
C VAL A 157 5.15 -6.72 -7.05
N VAL A 158 5.01 -8.04 -6.88
CA VAL A 158 4.77 -8.95 -8.01
C VAL A 158 3.27 -9.06 -8.23
N LEU A 159 2.80 -8.59 -9.38
CA LEU A 159 1.40 -8.68 -9.81
C LEU A 159 1.38 -9.34 -11.18
N ASN A 160 0.60 -10.40 -11.33
CA ASN A 160 0.49 -11.18 -12.56
C ASN A 160 1.85 -11.59 -13.16
N ASN A 161 2.72 -12.18 -12.33
CA ASN A 161 4.09 -12.59 -12.67
C ASN A 161 5.03 -11.44 -13.08
N THR A 162 4.63 -10.18 -12.91
CA THR A 162 5.43 -9.00 -13.25
C THR A 162 5.80 -8.25 -11.99
N LEU A 163 7.09 -7.95 -11.81
CA LEU A 163 7.55 -7.07 -10.75
C LEU A 163 7.28 -5.61 -11.15
N TYR A 164 6.51 -4.90 -10.34
CA TYR A 164 6.24 -3.48 -10.50
C TYR A 164 7.02 -2.69 -9.46
N ASP A 165 7.75 -1.66 -9.91
CA ASP A 165 8.24 -0.55 -9.09
C ASP A 165 7.15 0.52 -9.05
N ILE A 166 6.56 0.73 -7.87
CA ILE A 166 5.49 1.70 -7.70
C ILE A 166 6.09 3.09 -7.62
N GLN A 167 5.71 3.93 -8.58
CA GLN A 167 6.18 5.31 -8.63
C GLN A 167 5.89 6.07 -7.33
N VAL A 168 6.84 6.92 -6.93
CA VAL A 168 6.71 7.70 -5.70
C VAL A 168 5.84 8.93 -5.90
N GLN A 169 5.93 9.61 -7.04
CA GLN A 169 5.12 10.79 -7.31
C GLN A 169 3.74 10.39 -7.85
N GLU A 170 2.70 10.99 -7.28
CA GLU A 170 1.35 10.91 -7.84
C GLU A 170 1.33 11.66 -9.19
N PRO A 171 0.67 11.11 -10.23
CA PRO A 171 0.54 11.83 -11.49
C PRO A 171 -0.41 13.03 -11.32
N SER A 172 -0.52 13.86 -12.36
CA SER A 172 -1.54 14.91 -12.41
C SER A 172 -2.93 14.35 -12.11
N PRO A 173 -3.81 15.05 -11.37
CA PRO A 173 -5.20 14.63 -11.13
C PRO A 173 -6.01 14.36 -12.40
N SER A 174 -5.61 14.93 -13.54
CA SER A 174 -6.23 14.67 -14.84
C SER A 174 -5.92 13.29 -15.41
N GLN A 175 -4.92 12.59 -14.87
CA GLN A 175 -4.48 11.29 -15.35
C GLN A 175 -5.31 10.17 -14.71
N LYS A 176 -5.96 9.36 -15.55
CA LYS A 176 -6.87 8.29 -15.11
C LYS A 176 -6.16 7.01 -14.65
N SER A 177 -4.87 6.86 -14.90
CA SER A 177 -4.11 5.68 -14.49
C SER A 177 -2.61 5.95 -14.39
N ILE A 178 -1.92 5.08 -13.67
CA ILE A 178 -0.46 5.01 -13.56
C ILE A 178 -0.08 3.62 -14.03
N GLY A 179 0.42 3.48 -15.26
CA GLY A 179 0.62 2.16 -15.85
C GLY A 179 -0.67 1.31 -15.74
N PRO A 180 -0.65 0.12 -15.11
CA PRO A 180 -1.83 -0.72 -14.93
C PRO A 180 -2.74 -0.32 -13.75
N PHE A 181 -2.37 0.69 -12.95
CA PHE A 181 -3.14 1.11 -11.77
C PHE A 181 -4.12 2.22 -12.14
N PHE A 182 -5.41 1.94 -12.06
CA PHE A 182 -6.47 2.86 -12.44
C PHE A 182 -6.91 3.71 -11.24
N ARG A 183 -7.00 5.03 -11.47
CA ARG A 183 -7.41 6.00 -10.46
C ARG A 183 -8.86 5.76 -10.05
N GLN A 184 -9.06 5.62 -8.75
CA GLN A 184 -10.36 5.56 -8.10
C GLN A 184 -10.54 6.84 -7.28
N ASN A 185 -11.36 6.86 -6.22
CA ASN A 185 -11.54 8.05 -5.41
C ASN A 185 -10.51 8.16 -4.28
N CYS A 186 -10.31 9.39 -3.80
CA CYS A 186 -9.62 9.65 -2.54
C CYS A 186 -10.57 9.46 -1.37
N TYR A 187 -10.09 8.85 -0.28
CA TYR A 187 -10.86 8.73 0.96
C TYR A 187 -10.10 9.33 2.16
N PRO A 188 -10.73 10.19 3.00
CA PRO A 188 -10.09 10.78 4.16
C PRO A 188 -9.49 9.75 5.12
N GLY A 189 -8.24 9.97 5.55
CA GLY A 189 -7.49 9.01 6.37
C GLY A 189 -6.91 7.80 5.62
N MET A 190 -7.27 7.59 4.34
CA MET A 190 -6.67 6.54 3.49
C MET A 190 -5.77 7.12 2.40
N GLY A 191 -6.24 8.16 1.70
CA GLY A 191 -5.57 8.77 0.56
C GLY A 191 -6.21 8.46 -0.78
N GLN A 192 -5.52 8.85 -1.85
CA GLN A 192 -5.93 8.67 -3.24
C GLN A 192 -5.59 7.26 -3.70
N HIS A 193 -6.61 6.47 -4.05
CA HIS A 193 -6.44 5.08 -4.46
C HIS A 193 -6.18 4.95 -5.96
N TYR A 194 -5.30 4.01 -6.33
CA TYR A 194 -5.12 3.53 -7.69
C TYR A 194 -5.13 2.01 -7.72
N PHE A 195 -6.21 1.39 -8.19
CA PHE A 195 -6.38 -0.06 -8.13
C PHE A 195 -5.80 -0.76 -9.37
N PHE A 196 -5.11 -1.88 -9.15
CA PHE A 196 -4.49 -2.65 -10.23
C PHE A 196 -5.56 -3.25 -11.15
N GLN A 197 -5.56 -2.80 -12.40
CA GLN A 197 -6.46 -3.26 -13.47
C GLN A 197 -7.97 -3.17 -13.14
N VAL A 198 -8.38 -2.32 -12.19
CA VAL A 198 -9.80 -2.11 -11.87
C VAL A 198 -10.34 -0.91 -12.64
N ASN A 199 -11.15 -1.19 -13.66
CA ASN A 199 -11.92 -0.22 -14.42
C ASN A 199 -13.30 -0.81 -14.77
N GLU A 200 -14.17 -0.02 -15.39
CA GLU A 200 -15.55 -0.40 -15.75
C GLU A 200 -15.68 -1.64 -16.66
N PHE A 201 -14.59 -2.06 -17.33
CA PHE A 201 -14.53 -3.22 -18.22
C PHE A 201 -13.74 -4.40 -17.64
N ALA A 202 -13.22 -4.27 -16.42
CA ALA A 202 -12.39 -5.28 -15.80
C ALA A 202 -13.18 -6.58 -15.54
N GLN A 203 -12.50 -7.72 -15.67
CA GLN A 203 -13.08 -9.02 -15.34
C GLN A 203 -12.82 -9.32 -13.87
N CYS A 204 -13.89 -9.41 -13.06
CA CYS A 204 -13.76 -9.58 -11.61
C CYS A 204 -13.00 -10.85 -11.20
N ASN A 205 -13.07 -11.91 -12.00
CA ASN A 205 -12.33 -13.16 -11.79
C ASN A 205 -10.83 -13.08 -12.15
N GLN A 206 -10.35 -11.92 -12.61
CA GLN A 206 -8.94 -11.66 -12.91
C GLN A 206 -8.37 -10.50 -12.09
N MET A 207 -9.17 -9.90 -11.20
CA MET A 207 -8.72 -8.79 -10.37
C MET A 207 -7.68 -9.27 -9.37
N THR A 208 -6.54 -8.58 -9.30
CA THR A 208 -5.56 -8.80 -8.24
C THR A 208 -5.79 -7.76 -7.14
N PRO A 209 -5.89 -8.16 -5.86
CA PRO A 209 -6.33 -7.30 -4.77
C PRO A 209 -5.20 -6.36 -4.31
N PHE A 210 -4.75 -5.42 -5.15
CA PHE A 210 -3.67 -4.50 -4.80
C PHE A 210 -3.91 -3.08 -5.32
N TYR A 211 -3.54 -2.09 -4.50
CA TYR A 211 -3.59 -0.68 -4.87
C TYR A 211 -2.54 0.13 -4.09
N PRO A 212 -1.72 0.96 -4.74
CA PRO A 212 -1.05 2.05 -4.03
C PRO A 212 -2.02 3.15 -3.58
N VAL A 213 -1.66 3.83 -2.49
CA VAL A 213 -2.36 5.04 -2.02
C VAL A 213 -1.40 6.22 -1.95
N TYR A 214 -1.88 7.39 -2.38
CA TYR A 214 -1.10 8.63 -2.41
C TYR A 214 -1.70 9.67 -1.48
N ALA A 215 -0.86 10.53 -0.93
CA ALA A 215 -1.27 11.70 -0.17
C ALA A 215 -0.33 12.85 -0.50
N ARG A 216 -0.90 14.06 -0.67
CA ARG A 216 -0.12 15.28 -0.97
C ARG A 216 0.83 15.12 -2.18
N GLY A 217 0.40 14.39 -3.20
CA GLY A 217 1.15 14.22 -4.44
C GLY A 217 2.27 13.17 -4.40
N VAL A 218 2.37 12.38 -3.33
CA VAL A 218 3.40 11.35 -3.17
C VAL A 218 2.84 10.07 -2.54
N LEU A 219 3.51 8.94 -2.78
CA LEU A 219 3.14 7.64 -2.26
C LEU A 219 3.06 7.71 -0.74
N ALA A 220 1.92 7.32 -0.17
CA ALA A 220 1.69 7.29 1.26
C ALA A 220 1.68 5.86 1.83
N GLY A 221 1.51 4.88 0.95
CA GLY A 221 1.36 3.49 1.32
C GLY A 221 0.75 2.65 0.20
N PHE A 222 0.18 1.53 0.57
CA PHE A 222 -0.59 0.67 -0.31
C PHE A 222 -1.68 -0.05 0.49
N GLY A 223 -2.53 -0.77 -0.20
CA GLY A 223 -3.39 -1.73 0.44
C GLY A 223 -3.72 -2.90 -0.46
N ILE A 224 -4.40 -3.85 0.16
CA ILE A 224 -5.03 -4.99 -0.49
C ILE A 224 -6.54 -4.94 -0.24
N ALA A 225 -7.33 -5.47 -1.16
CA ALA A 225 -8.78 -5.60 -0.99
C ALA A 225 -9.27 -6.83 -1.75
N GLU A 226 -9.64 -7.88 -1.01
CA GLU A 226 -9.98 -9.20 -1.55
C GLU A 226 -11.42 -9.58 -1.20
N PHE A 227 -12.07 -10.30 -2.09
CA PHE A 227 -13.41 -10.81 -1.86
C PHE A 227 -13.39 -11.96 -0.86
N GLY A 228 -14.35 -11.94 0.04
CA GLY A 228 -14.49 -12.93 1.11
C GLY A 228 -14.68 -12.29 2.47
N ARG A 229 -14.33 -13.04 3.52
CA ARG A 229 -14.58 -12.66 4.90
C ARG A 229 -13.31 -12.80 5.73
N GLY A 230 -12.58 -11.69 5.87
CA GLY A 230 -11.35 -11.65 6.65
C GLY A 230 -11.61 -12.04 8.11
N SER A 231 -10.97 -13.12 8.57
CA SER A 231 -11.11 -13.58 9.96
C SER A 231 -10.12 -12.86 10.88
N THR A 232 -10.25 -13.06 12.19
CA THR A 232 -9.32 -12.56 13.21
C THR A 232 -8.80 -13.73 14.04
N ALA A 233 -7.51 -13.72 14.39
CA ALA A 233 -6.94 -14.74 15.29
C ALA A 233 -7.56 -14.63 16.69
N PRO A 234 -7.88 -15.75 17.36
CA PRO A 234 -8.40 -15.72 18.73
C PRO A 234 -7.46 -14.98 19.69
N GLY A 235 -7.94 -13.91 20.33
CA GLY A 235 -7.12 -13.04 21.20
C GLY A 235 -6.01 -12.27 20.47
N GLY A 236 -5.97 -12.36 19.13
CA GLY A 236 -4.97 -11.71 18.29
C GLY A 236 -5.39 -10.30 17.88
N ARG A 237 -4.49 -9.66 17.14
CA ARG A 237 -4.71 -8.33 16.57
C ARG A 237 -5.73 -8.43 15.44
N VAL A 238 -6.73 -7.54 15.44
CA VAL A 238 -7.66 -7.43 14.32
C VAL A 238 -6.90 -6.77 13.18
N TRP A 239 -6.49 -7.52 12.16
CA TRP A 239 -5.74 -6.97 11.02
C TRP A 239 -6.67 -6.40 9.96
N TYR A 240 -7.55 -7.25 9.42
CA TYR A 240 -8.39 -6.90 8.29
C TYR A 240 -9.47 -5.87 8.62
N GLU A 241 -9.61 -4.93 7.71
CA GLU A 241 -10.71 -3.98 7.62
C GLU A 241 -11.87 -4.65 6.89
N ASN A 242 -13.10 -4.30 7.28
CA ASN A 242 -14.31 -4.78 6.62
C ASN A 242 -15.08 -3.54 6.17
N PRO A 243 -14.73 -2.95 5.00
CA PRO A 243 -15.35 -1.71 4.57
C PRO A 243 -16.83 -1.95 4.27
N PRO A 244 -17.74 -1.12 4.80
CA PRO A 244 -19.16 -1.23 4.47
C PRO A 244 -19.41 -0.79 3.03
N GLN A 245 -20.51 -1.25 2.43
CA GLN A 245 -20.86 -0.96 1.04
C GLN A 245 -20.76 0.54 0.67
N PRO A 246 -21.25 1.49 1.49
CA PRO A 246 -21.13 2.92 1.15
C PRO A 246 -19.69 3.41 1.02
N ALA A 247 -18.76 2.86 1.80
CA ALA A 247 -17.34 3.21 1.68
C ALA A 247 -16.73 2.62 0.40
N VAL A 248 -17.13 1.40 0.02
CA VAL A 248 -16.73 0.79 -1.24
C VAL A 248 -17.27 1.59 -2.42
N ASP A 249 -18.52 2.06 -2.34
CA ASP A 249 -19.16 2.90 -3.36
C ASP A 249 -18.43 4.22 -3.55
N GLU A 250 -18.03 4.86 -2.45
CA GLU A 250 -17.31 6.12 -2.46
C GLU A 250 -15.89 5.97 -3.01
N ILE A 251 -15.20 4.87 -2.69
CA ILE A 251 -13.82 4.62 -3.12
C ILE A 251 -13.79 4.17 -4.58
N LEU A 252 -14.53 3.12 -4.94
CA LEU A 252 -14.43 2.42 -6.22
C LEU A 252 -15.45 2.91 -7.24
N THR A 253 -15.32 4.17 -7.65
CA THR A 253 -16.30 4.83 -8.54
C THR A 253 -16.29 4.29 -9.97
N ASN A 254 -15.17 3.72 -10.44
CA ASN A 254 -15.02 3.21 -11.81
C ASN A 254 -14.85 1.69 -11.83
N ARG A 255 -15.56 0.95 -10.98
CA ARG A 255 -15.51 -0.52 -10.91
C ARG A 255 -16.45 -1.18 -11.93
N PRO A 256 -16.20 -2.42 -12.36
CA PRO A 256 -17.09 -3.12 -13.27
C PRO A 256 -18.34 -3.63 -12.53
N PRO A 257 -19.49 -3.79 -13.22
CA PRO A 257 -20.74 -4.25 -12.58
C PRO A 257 -20.66 -5.63 -11.93
N CYS A 258 -19.76 -6.51 -12.37
CA CYS A 258 -19.56 -7.81 -11.73
C CYS A 258 -19.07 -7.67 -10.28
N MET A 259 -18.46 -6.54 -9.92
CA MET A 259 -17.91 -6.33 -8.60
C MET A 259 -19.02 -6.21 -7.57
N ASP A 260 -20.12 -5.53 -7.90
CA ASP A 260 -21.28 -5.40 -7.01
C ASP A 260 -21.87 -6.78 -6.67
N GLN A 261 -21.95 -7.67 -7.67
CA GLN A 261 -22.42 -9.04 -7.45
C GLN A 261 -21.51 -9.82 -6.49
N TYR A 262 -20.19 -9.61 -6.58
CA TYR A 262 -19.22 -10.28 -5.71
C TYR A 262 -19.18 -9.68 -4.31
N LEU A 263 -19.35 -8.37 -4.18
CA LEU A 263 -19.50 -7.69 -2.89
C LEU A 263 -20.72 -8.23 -2.13
N ASP A 264 -21.87 -8.36 -2.78
CA ASP A 264 -23.09 -8.90 -2.17
C ASP A 264 -22.94 -10.38 -1.79
N ALA A 265 -22.31 -11.18 -2.65
CA ALA A 265 -22.19 -12.62 -2.45
C ALA A 265 -21.13 -13.01 -1.41
N PHE A 266 -19.97 -12.37 -1.45
CA PHE A 266 -18.78 -12.80 -0.70
C PHE A 266 -18.39 -11.82 0.40
N GLY A 267 -18.75 -10.55 0.27
CA GLY A 267 -18.16 -9.46 1.02
C GLY A 267 -16.76 -9.10 0.50
N ILE A 268 -16.16 -8.11 1.14
CA ILE A 268 -14.79 -7.67 0.87
C ILE A 268 -14.11 -7.33 2.18
N TYR A 269 -12.81 -7.59 2.24
CA TYR A 269 -11.97 -7.16 3.34
C TYR A 269 -10.67 -6.61 2.80
N SER A 270 -10.09 -5.67 3.55
CA SER A 270 -8.91 -4.93 3.13
C SER A 270 -7.86 -4.84 4.23
N LEU A 271 -6.66 -4.42 3.83
CA LEU A 271 -5.62 -4.01 4.76
C LEU A 271 -4.80 -2.92 4.09
N HIS A 272 -4.80 -1.74 4.69
CA HIS A 272 -3.89 -0.66 4.34
C HIS A 272 -2.57 -0.79 5.11
N VAL A 273 -1.49 -0.38 4.46
CA VAL A 273 -0.15 -0.22 5.03
C VAL A 273 0.38 1.15 4.63
N TYR A 274 0.78 1.96 5.60
CA TYR A 274 1.21 3.34 5.43
C TYR A 274 2.68 3.51 5.76
N PHE A 275 3.37 4.36 5.03
CA PHE A 275 4.79 4.70 5.21
C PHE A 275 5.00 6.00 5.99
N ILE A 276 3.96 6.45 6.70
CA ILE A 276 3.86 7.79 7.25
C ILE A 276 3.32 7.73 8.69
N ASP A 277 3.76 8.64 9.54
CA ASP A 277 3.48 8.58 10.99
C ASP A 277 2.02 8.90 11.36
N HIS A 278 1.35 9.77 10.61
CA HIS A 278 -0.01 10.21 10.93
C HIS A 278 -0.98 10.00 9.76
N PRO A 279 -1.24 8.76 9.32
CA PRO A 279 -2.12 8.48 8.19
C PRO A 279 -3.57 8.94 8.42
N TRP A 280 -4.05 8.95 9.67
CA TRP A 280 -5.36 9.49 10.01
C TRP A 280 -5.50 11.01 9.76
N LYS A 281 -4.41 11.72 9.46
CA LYS A 281 -4.42 13.14 9.05
C LYS A 281 -4.39 13.33 7.53
N ILE A 282 -4.44 12.26 6.73
CA ILE A 282 -4.57 12.37 5.28
C ILE A 282 -5.92 13.01 4.96
N SER A 283 -5.89 14.10 4.19
CA SER A 283 -7.06 14.79 3.67
C SER A 283 -7.13 14.61 2.15
N CYS A 284 -8.35 14.55 1.62
CA CYS A 284 -8.57 14.54 0.18
C CYS A 284 -8.73 15.97 -0.36
N PRO A 285 -8.23 16.26 -1.57
CA PRO A 285 -8.54 17.52 -2.25
C PRO A 285 -10.06 17.69 -2.37
N ALA A 286 -10.53 18.91 -2.13
CA ALA A 286 -11.92 19.30 -2.36
C ALA A 286 -12.23 19.41 -3.86
#